data_AF-A0A439NUX4-F1
#
_entry.id   AF-A0A439NUX4-F1
#
_cell.length_a   1.000
_cell.length_b   1.000
_cell.length_c   1.000
_cell.angle_alpha   90.00
_cell.angle_beta   90.00
_cell.angle_gamma   90.00
#
_symmetry.space_group_name_H-M   'P 1'
#
loop_
_entity.id
_entity.type
_entity.pdbx_description
1 polymer ?
#
loop_
_entity_poly.entity_id
_entity_poly.type
_entity_poly.pdbx_seq_one_letter_code
_entity_poly.pdbx_strand_id
1 'polypeptide(L)'
;MAILLNRSTRVIVQGFTGKIGSFHAEDMKRYGTRLVGGVTPGKGGQSHLGLPVFNTVKGAVRETRAEASIVFVPPPFAADSIMEAADAGIKLCVCITDGIPSQDMMQVKRYMRRYRFEDRMRLVGPNCAGVITPGQALMGIMPGSIYLPGRVGIVGRSGTLGYEAASQMKALGIGVSTSVGIGGDPINGSSFKDIL
;
A
#
# COMPACT_ATOMS: atom_id res chain seq x y z
N MET A 1 2.92 -19.26 1.45
CA MET A 1 3.16 -18.41 2.64
C MET A 1 3.04 -16.96 2.19
N ALA A 2 2.14 -16.17 2.79
CA ALA A 2 1.97 -14.76 2.45
C ALA A 2 2.80 -13.90 3.40
N ILE A 3 3.37 -12.80 2.90
CA ILE A 3 4.03 -11.78 3.73
C ILE A 3 3.31 -10.44 3.58
N LEU A 4 3.36 -9.60 4.62
CA LEU A 4 2.83 -8.22 4.69
C LEU A 4 1.31 -8.05 4.55
N LEU A 5 0.70 -8.68 3.55
CA LEU A 5 -0.68 -8.48 3.14
C LEU A 5 -1.38 -9.82 2.93
N ASN A 6 -2.56 -9.98 3.50
CA ASN A 6 -3.40 -11.16 3.32
C ASN A 6 -4.89 -10.78 3.34
N ARG A 7 -5.79 -11.76 3.18
CA ARG A 7 -7.25 -11.55 3.08
C ARG A 7 -7.86 -10.92 4.35
N SER A 8 -7.26 -11.14 5.51
CA SER A 8 -7.75 -10.63 6.79
C SER A 8 -7.37 -9.18 7.06
N THR A 9 -6.32 -8.69 6.38
CA THR A 9 -5.74 -7.36 6.56
C THR A 9 -6.76 -6.27 6.28
N ARG A 10 -7.07 -5.44 7.28
CA ARG A 10 -8.02 -4.31 7.13
C ARG A 10 -7.30 -3.07 6.57
N VAL A 11 -7.72 -2.64 5.38
CA VAL A 11 -7.02 -1.60 4.61
C VAL A 11 -7.87 -0.34 4.50
N ILE A 12 -7.26 0.82 4.71
CA ILE A 12 -7.82 2.13 4.38
C ILE A 12 -7.06 2.77 3.21
N VAL A 13 -7.73 3.70 2.52
CA VAL A 13 -7.17 4.43 1.39
C VAL A 13 -7.00 5.91 1.78
N GLN A 14 -5.80 6.46 1.71
CA GLN A 14 -5.57 7.90 1.83
C GLN A 14 -5.63 8.55 0.43
N GLY A 15 -6.42 9.61 0.29
CA GLY A 15 -6.82 10.13 -1.03
C GLY A 15 -8.00 9.35 -1.63
N PHE A 16 -8.83 8.75 -0.79
CA PHE A 16 -9.89 7.80 -1.18
C PHE A 16 -10.89 8.36 -2.19
N THR A 17 -11.29 9.62 -2.03
CA THR A 17 -12.29 10.26 -2.91
C THR A 17 -11.66 10.93 -4.14
N GLY A 18 -10.34 10.84 -4.32
CA GLY A 18 -9.66 11.31 -5.53
C GLY A 18 -9.87 10.35 -6.70
N LYS A 19 -9.66 10.82 -7.94
CA LYS A 19 -9.87 10.01 -9.16
C LYS A 19 -9.10 8.67 -9.14
N ILE A 20 -7.79 8.74 -8.89
CA ILE A 20 -6.91 7.55 -8.87
C ILE A 20 -7.19 6.67 -7.65
N GLY A 21 -7.38 7.28 -6.47
CA GLY A 21 -7.73 6.55 -5.25
C GLY A 21 -9.06 5.80 -5.39
N SER A 22 -10.06 6.40 -6.02
CA SER A 22 -11.36 5.75 -6.27
C SER A 22 -11.21 4.58 -7.23
N PHE A 23 -10.52 4.80 -8.36
CA PHE A 23 -10.32 3.78 -9.39
C PHE A 23 -9.65 2.53 -8.82
N HIS A 24 -8.50 2.68 -8.17
CA HIS A 24 -7.77 1.54 -7.62
C HIS A 24 -8.39 0.97 -6.35
N ALA A 25 -9.12 1.75 -5.55
CA ALA A 25 -9.90 1.20 -4.44
C ALA A 25 -11.01 0.26 -4.95
N GLU A 26 -11.66 0.60 -6.06
CA GLU A 26 -12.64 -0.28 -6.69
C GLU A 26 -11.98 -1.58 -7.18
N ASP A 27 -10.81 -1.49 -7.82
CA ASP A 27 -10.06 -2.68 -8.26
C ASP A 27 -9.59 -3.55 -7.09
N MET A 28 -9.08 -2.95 -6.02
CA MET A 28 -8.72 -3.67 -4.79
C MET A 28 -9.93 -4.37 -4.18
N LYS A 29 -11.09 -3.70 -4.13
CA LYS A 29 -12.35 -4.28 -3.64
C LYS A 29 -12.80 -5.44 -4.54
N ARG A 30 -12.76 -5.28 -5.86
CA ARG A 30 -13.06 -6.33 -6.85
C ARG A 30 -12.12 -7.53 -6.72
N TYR A 31 -10.84 -7.30 -6.39
CA TYR A 31 -9.86 -8.36 -6.18
C TYR A 31 -10.08 -9.14 -4.87
N GLY A 32 -10.87 -8.61 -3.94
CA GLY A 32 -11.15 -9.24 -2.65
C GLY A 32 -10.34 -8.68 -1.47
N THR A 33 -9.66 -7.55 -1.65
CA THR A 33 -9.01 -6.83 -0.54
C THR A 33 -10.06 -6.30 0.43
N ARG A 34 -9.83 -6.52 1.73
CA ARG A 34 -10.71 -6.03 2.79
C ARG A 34 -10.51 -4.54 3.05
N LEU A 35 -11.05 -3.73 2.14
CA LEU A 35 -11.17 -2.28 2.34
C LEU A 35 -12.21 -1.99 3.43
N VAL A 36 -11.86 -1.12 4.38
CA VAL A 36 -12.72 -0.76 5.51
C VAL A 36 -13.10 0.73 5.57
N GLY A 37 -12.53 1.54 4.67
CA GLY A 37 -12.79 2.98 4.63
C GLY A 37 -11.71 3.74 3.90
N GLY A 38 -11.75 5.06 4.00
CA GLY A 38 -10.68 5.90 3.50
C GLY A 38 -10.67 7.29 4.08
N VAL A 39 -9.60 8.01 3.81
CA VAL A 39 -9.34 9.34 4.36
C VAL A 39 -9.32 10.36 3.24
N THR A 40 -10.08 11.43 3.41
CA THR A 40 -9.99 12.64 2.60
C THR A 40 -10.37 13.81 3.51
N PRO A 41 -9.40 14.63 3.97
CA PRO A 41 -9.66 15.78 4.81
C PRO A 41 -10.76 16.69 4.23
N GLY A 42 -11.69 17.12 5.06
CA GLY A 42 -12.85 17.91 4.68
C GLY A 42 -14.08 17.11 4.21
N LYS A 43 -13.96 15.78 4.04
CA LYS A 43 -15.06 14.90 3.62
C LYS A 43 -15.43 13.82 4.64
N GLY A 44 -14.92 13.92 5.87
CA GLY A 44 -15.28 12.98 6.93
C GLY A 44 -16.79 12.94 7.21
N GLY A 45 -17.32 11.74 7.46
CA GLY A 45 -18.75 11.51 7.67
C GLY A 45 -19.52 11.15 6.40
N GLN A 46 -18.90 11.29 5.22
CA GLN A 46 -19.48 10.84 3.96
C GLN A 46 -19.26 9.34 3.74
N SER A 47 -19.92 8.78 2.71
CA SER A 47 -19.69 7.44 2.20
C SER A 47 -19.15 7.52 0.77
N HIS A 48 -18.19 6.66 0.43
CA HIS A 48 -17.65 6.53 -0.92
C HIS A 48 -17.36 5.05 -1.22
N LEU A 49 -17.73 4.56 -2.40
CA LEU A 49 -17.69 3.13 -2.76
C LEU A 49 -18.37 2.20 -1.71
N GLY A 50 -19.38 2.72 -1.01
CA GLY A 50 -20.09 2.04 0.08
C GLY A 50 -19.27 1.86 1.37
N LEU A 51 -18.21 2.66 1.56
CA LEU A 51 -17.33 2.61 2.73
C LEU A 51 -17.24 4.01 3.39
N PRO A 52 -17.02 4.08 4.72
CA PRO A 52 -16.95 5.35 5.43
C PRO A 52 -15.72 6.17 5.03
N VAL A 53 -15.92 7.49 4.91
CA VAL A 53 -14.86 8.47 4.71
C VAL A 53 -14.57 9.19 6.01
N PHE A 54 -13.29 9.35 6.34
CA PHE A 54 -12.81 10.00 7.55
C PHE A 54 -11.97 11.24 7.21
N ASN A 55 -11.91 12.19 8.16
CA ASN A 55 -11.04 13.36 8.03
C ASN A 55 -9.58 13.04 8.37
N THR A 56 -9.33 12.04 9.23
CA THR A 56 -7.99 11.68 9.71
C THR A 56 -7.81 10.16 9.72
N VAL A 57 -6.56 9.72 9.56
CA VAL A 57 -6.19 8.30 9.64
C VAL A 57 -6.46 7.76 11.05
N LYS A 58 -6.17 8.53 12.09
CA LYS A 58 -6.45 8.14 13.48
C LYS A 58 -7.94 7.89 13.73
N GLY A 59 -8.82 8.73 13.16
CA GLY A 59 -10.27 8.53 13.21
C GLY A 59 -10.69 7.24 12.49
N ALA A 60 -10.14 6.99 11.30
CA ALA A 60 -10.38 5.76 10.54
C ALA A 60 -9.91 4.51 11.30
N VAL A 61 -8.71 4.52 11.87
CA VAL A 61 -8.15 3.40 12.64
C VAL A 61 -9.00 3.11 13.87
N ARG A 62 -9.42 4.14 14.62
CA ARG A 62 -10.26 3.95 15.81
C ARG A 62 -11.58 3.23 15.49
N GLU A 63 -12.23 3.63 14.41
CA GLU A 63 -13.54 3.09 14.03
C GLU A 63 -13.44 1.71 13.36
N THR A 64 -12.45 1.55 12.47
CA THR A 64 -12.39 0.39 11.57
C THR A 64 -11.36 -0.65 11.98
N ARG A 65 -10.49 -0.31 12.94
CA ARG A 65 -9.31 -1.09 13.34
C ARG A 65 -8.38 -1.38 12.15
N ALA A 66 -8.32 -0.47 11.17
CA ALA A 66 -7.41 -0.61 10.03
C ALA A 66 -5.98 -0.81 10.51
N GLU A 67 -5.26 -1.74 9.87
CA GLU A 67 -3.87 -2.05 10.19
C GLU A 67 -2.94 -1.73 9.02
N ALA A 68 -3.51 -1.48 7.83
CA ALA A 68 -2.77 -1.09 6.65
C ALA A 68 -3.40 0.12 5.93
N SER A 69 -2.57 0.90 5.25
CA SER A 69 -2.99 2.06 4.46
C SER A 69 -2.33 2.06 3.08
N ILE A 70 -3.07 2.48 2.07
CA ILE A 70 -2.50 2.82 0.75
C ILE A 70 -2.66 4.32 0.48
N VAL A 71 -1.60 4.95 -0.04
CA VAL A 71 -1.53 6.41 -0.29
C VAL A 71 -1.59 6.69 -1.79
N PHE A 72 -2.65 7.39 -2.21
CA PHE A 72 -2.85 7.96 -3.55
C PHE A 72 -2.88 9.50 -3.51
N VAL A 73 -2.24 10.08 -2.51
CA VAL A 73 -2.21 11.53 -2.28
C VAL A 73 -1.15 12.18 -3.18
N PRO A 74 -1.41 13.38 -3.76
CA PRO A 74 -0.42 14.07 -4.60
C PRO A 74 0.93 14.31 -3.92
N PRO A 75 2.03 14.45 -4.68
CA PRO A 75 3.38 14.47 -4.12
C PRO A 75 3.63 15.51 -3.01
N PRO A 76 3.14 16.76 -3.12
CA PRO A 76 3.35 17.77 -2.08
C PRO A 76 2.77 17.42 -0.70
N PHE A 77 1.85 16.45 -0.62
CA PHE A 77 1.15 16.09 0.62
C PHE A 77 1.36 14.62 1.01
N ALA A 78 2.02 13.83 0.16
CA ALA A 78 2.16 12.39 0.37
C ALA A 78 3.06 12.05 1.55
N ALA A 79 4.13 12.82 1.79
CA ALA A 79 5.00 12.62 2.94
C ALA A 79 4.26 12.82 4.28
N ASP A 80 3.44 13.87 4.37
CA ASP A 80 2.60 14.11 5.55
C ASP A 80 1.57 12.98 5.76
N SER A 81 0.94 12.53 4.69
CA SER A 81 0.00 11.38 4.71
C SER A 81 0.66 10.07 5.19
N ILE A 82 1.92 9.83 4.80
CA ILE A 82 2.68 8.68 5.30
C ILE A 82 2.99 8.83 6.80
N MET A 83 3.40 10.02 7.23
CA MET A 83 3.67 10.30 8.65
C MET A 83 2.39 10.19 9.50
N GLU A 84 1.25 10.64 8.98
CA GLU A 84 -0.07 10.50 9.63
C GLU A 84 -0.44 9.02 9.82
N ALA A 85 -0.20 8.18 8.81
CA ALA A 85 -0.40 6.73 8.95
C ALA A 85 0.49 6.12 10.02
N ALA A 86 1.77 6.50 10.07
CA ALA A 86 2.68 6.03 11.10
C ALA A 86 2.20 6.43 12.51
N ASP A 87 1.74 7.68 12.68
CA ASP A 87 1.23 8.18 13.96
C ASP A 87 -0.07 7.50 14.41
N ALA A 88 -0.94 7.17 13.46
CA ALA A 88 -2.18 6.47 13.72
C ALA A 88 -2.01 4.99 14.10
N GLY A 89 -0.78 4.47 14.09
CA GLY A 89 -0.48 3.08 14.47
C GLY A 89 -0.69 2.07 13.33
N ILE A 90 -0.75 2.53 12.07
CA ILE A 90 -0.76 1.64 10.91
C ILE A 90 0.54 0.83 10.89
N LYS A 91 0.45 -0.48 10.62
CA LYS A 91 1.59 -1.40 10.59
C LYS A 91 2.18 -1.57 9.19
N LEU A 92 1.37 -1.43 8.14
CA LEU A 92 1.81 -1.46 6.74
C LEU A 92 1.26 -0.25 5.97
N CYS A 93 2.13 0.55 5.37
CA CYS A 93 1.76 1.60 4.45
C CYS A 93 2.34 1.33 3.07
N VAL A 94 1.52 1.44 2.02
CA VAL A 94 1.96 1.39 0.62
C VAL A 94 1.77 2.78 0.02
N CYS A 95 2.85 3.42 -0.43
CA CYS A 95 2.76 4.71 -1.11
C CYS A 95 2.96 4.52 -2.62
N ILE A 96 1.93 4.84 -3.40
CA ILE A 96 1.97 4.72 -4.86
C ILE A 96 2.56 5.98 -5.50
N THR A 97 2.35 7.13 -4.87
CA THR A 97 2.71 8.45 -5.36
C THR A 97 4.15 8.52 -5.86
N ASP A 98 4.31 9.00 -7.09
CA ASP A 98 5.60 9.29 -7.75
C ASP A 98 5.92 10.78 -7.64
N GLY A 99 7.21 11.14 -7.60
CA GLY A 99 7.67 12.52 -7.57
C GLY A 99 7.70 13.16 -6.19
N ILE A 100 7.71 12.37 -5.11
CA ILE A 100 7.92 12.91 -3.76
C ILE A 100 9.38 13.41 -3.65
N PRO A 101 9.64 14.65 -3.21
CA PRO A 101 10.99 15.14 -2.99
C PRO A 101 11.78 14.22 -2.06
N SER A 102 13.06 14.00 -2.37
CA SER A 102 13.92 13.14 -1.54
C SER A 102 14.06 13.66 -0.11
N GLN A 103 14.07 14.98 0.10
CA GLN A 103 14.10 15.59 1.43
C GLN A 103 12.88 15.19 2.27
N ASP A 104 11.70 15.14 1.65
CA ASP A 104 10.47 14.76 2.34
C ASP A 104 10.52 13.27 2.72
N MET A 105 11.05 12.41 1.84
CA MET A 105 11.28 11.02 2.17
C MET A 105 12.34 10.81 3.26
N MET A 106 13.37 11.66 3.36
CA MET A 106 14.29 11.67 4.50
C MET A 106 13.56 12.01 5.81
N GLN A 107 12.65 12.99 5.76
CA GLN A 107 11.81 13.36 6.90
C GLN A 107 10.90 12.20 7.31
N VAL A 108 10.23 11.53 6.36
CA VAL A 108 9.42 10.33 6.61
C VAL A 108 10.25 9.24 7.30
N LYS A 109 11.44 8.91 6.78
CA LYS A 109 12.31 7.89 7.39
C LYS A 109 12.73 8.27 8.80
N ARG A 110 13.08 9.54 9.03
CA ARG A 110 13.40 10.06 10.37
C ARG A 110 12.19 9.99 11.30
N TYR A 111 11.00 10.34 10.82
CA TYR A 111 9.75 10.30 11.58
C TYR A 111 9.44 8.89 12.06
N MET A 112 9.51 7.89 11.16
CA MET A 112 9.25 6.48 11.46
C MET A 112 10.28 5.89 12.45
N ARG A 113 11.53 6.37 12.43
CA ARG A 113 12.57 5.91 13.36
C ARG A 113 12.34 6.32 14.82
N ARG A 114 11.42 7.24 15.08
CA ARG A 114 11.01 7.62 16.45
C ARG A 114 10.22 6.52 17.16
N TYR A 115 9.60 5.61 16.41
CA TYR A 115 8.91 4.44 16.97
C TYR A 115 9.88 3.28 17.19
N ARG A 116 9.63 2.51 18.25
CA ARG A 116 10.31 1.24 18.56
C ARG A 116 10.24 0.29 17.37
N PHE A 117 11.22 -0.58 17.21
CA PHE A 117 11.30 -1.47 16.05
C PHE A 117 10.05 -2.35 15.92
N GLU A 118 9.58 -2.93 17.03
CA GLU A 118 8.35 -3.75 17.08
C GLU A 118 7.08 -2.99 16.65
N ASP A 119 7.05 -1.67 16.88
CA ASP A 119 5.89 -0.83 16.62
C ASP A 119 5.95 -0.05 15.32
N ARG A 120 7.14 0.02 14.73
CA ARG A 120 7.43 0.82 13.55
C ARG A 120 6.64 0.32 12.35
N MET A 121 5.86 1.21 11.76
CA MET A 121 5.20 0.97 10.48
C MET A 121 6.22 0.52 9.42
N ARG A 122 5.84 -0.46 8.60
CA ARG A 122 6.57 -0.80 7.38
C ARG A 122 6.03 0.02 6.21
N LEU A 123 6.90 0.73 5.51
CA LEU A 123 6.54 1.51 4.31
C LEU A 123 7.05 0.80 3.05
N VAL A 124 6.17 0.55 2.08
CA VAL A 124 6.49 0.09 0.73
C VAL A 124 6.28 1.25 -0.24
N GLY A 125 7.22 1.46 -1.16
CA GLY A 125 7.28 2.66 -1.99
C GLY A 125 8.09 3.79 -1.34
N PRO A 126 7.94 5.07 -1.75
CA PRO A 126 7.00 5.58 -2.76
C PRO A 126 7.33 5.14 -4.19
N ASN A 127 6.63 5.70 -5.18
CA ASN A 127 6.84 5.42 -6.60
C ASN A 127 6.89 3.90 -6.88
N CYS A 128 5.81 3.21 -6.55
CA CYS A 128 5.77 1.75 -6.60
C CYS A 128 4.44 1.20 -7.12
N ALA A 129 4.48 -0.06 -7.57
CA ALA A 129 3.27 -0.77 -7.98
C ALA A 129 2.43 -1.26 -6.79
N GLY A 130 3.02 -1.36 -5.59
CA GLY A 130 2.39 -1.82 -4.36
C GLY A 130 2.70 -3.28 -4.01
N VAL A 131 1.77 -3.91 -3.29
CA VAL A 131 1.90 -5.28 -2.76
C VAL A 131 0.69 -6.12 -3.19
N ILE A 132 0.94 -7.35 -3.64
CA ILE A 132 -0.11 -8.31 -3.95
C ILE A 132 0.24 -9.69 -3.41
N THR A 133 -0.72 -10.30 -2.71
CA THR A 133 -0.71 -11.71 -2.34
C THR A 133 -1.81 -12.39 -3.18
N PRO A 134 -1.44 -13.13 -4.25
CA PRO A 134 -2.41 -13.60 -5.23
C PRO A 134 -3.53 -14.44 -4.62
N GLY A 135 -4.77 -14.16 -5.03
CA GLY A 135 -5.98 -14.82 -4.52
C GLY A 135 -6.37 -14.43 -3.09
N GLN A 136 -5.64 -13.51 -2.45
CA GLN A 136 -5.92 -13.05 -1.10
C GLN A 136 -6.21 -11.56 -1.02
N ALA A 137 -5.28 -10.72 -1.48
CA ALA A 137 -5.41 -9.27 -1.40
C ALA A 137 -4.40 -8.56 -2.33
N LEU A 138 -4.82 -7.40 -2.79
CA LEU A 138 -4.07 -6.43 -3.60
C LEU A 138 -4.10 -5.07 -2.90
N MET A 139 -2.94 -4.45 -2.73
CA MET A 139 -2.77 -3.07 -2.28
C MET A 139 -1.79 -2.37 -3.20
N GLY A 140 -2.30 -1.91 -4.34
CA GLY A 140 -1.47 -1.38 -5.41
C GLY A 140 -2.23 -1.09 -6.69
N ILE A 141 -1.47 -0.91 -7.76
CA ILE A 141 -1.96 -0.58 -9.11
C ILE A 141 -1.70 -1.69 -10.13
N MET A 142 -1.15 -2.83 -9.69
CA MET A 142 -0.85 -3.94 -10.58
C MET A 142 -2.12 -4.67 -11.04
N PRO A 143 -2.16 -5.16 -12.30
CA PRO A 143 -3.30 -5.93 -12.79
C PRO A 143 -3.35 -7.29 -12.10
N GLY A 144 -4.39 -7.57 -11.31
CA GLY A 144 -4.49 -8.82 -10.57
C GLY A 144 -4.54 -10.09 -11.45
N SER A 145 -4.96 -9.96 -12.72
CA SER A 145 -5.17 -11.06 -13.65
C SER A 145 -3.88 -11.77 -14.09
N ILE A 146 -2.71 -11.13 -14.00
CA ILE A 146 -1.43 -11.75 -14.38
C ILE A 146 -0.86 -12.64 -13.27
N TYR A 147 -1.44 -12.61 -12.07
CA TYR A 147 -0.94 -13.36 -10.92
C TYR A 147 -1.68 -14.70 -10.76
N LEU A 148 -0.93 -15.72 -10.38
CA LEU A 148 -1.41 -17.06 -9.97
C LEU A 148 -0.86 -17.35 -8.56
N PRO A 149 -1.65 -17.85 -7.60
CA PRO A 149 -1.12 -18.27 -6.31
C PRO A 149 -0.03 -19.34 -6.45
N GLY A 150 1.08 -19.17 -5.76
CA GLY A 150 2.20 -20.13 -5.82
C GLY A 150 3.23 -19.92 -4.72
N ARG A 151 4.47 -20.34 -5.00
CA ARG A 151 5.55 -20.41 -4.00
C ARG A 151 6.68 -19.40 -4.20
N VAL A 152 6.72 -18.68 -5.31
CA VAL A 152 7.80 -17.74 -5.62
C VAL A 152 7.49 -16.36 -5.06
N GLY A 153 8.40 -15.79 -4.27
CA GLY A 153 8.34 -14.38 -3.87
C GLY A 153 8.93 -13.48 -4.96
N ILE A 154 8.33 -12.31 -5.20
CA ILE A 154 8.88 -11.30 -6.11
C ILE A 154 9.14 -10.03 -5.31
N VAL A 155 10.36 -9.50 -5.39
CA VAL A 155 10.71 -8.19 -4.86
C VAL A 155 11.42 -7.40 -5.95
N GLY A 156 10.96 -6.18 -6.21
CA GLY A 156 11.48 -5.39 -7.33
C GLY A 156 11.27 -3.89 -7.15
N ARG A 157 12.11 -3.11 -7.83
CA ARG A 157 12.01 -1.64 -7.87
C ARG A 157 11.14 -1.11 -9.02
N SER A 158 11.02 -1.89 -10.09
CA SER A 158 10.21 -1.57 -11.27
C SER A 158 8.86 -2.28 -11.21
N GLY A 159 7.78 -1.55 -11.51
CA GLY A 159 6.44 -2.09 -11.59
C GLY A 159 6.28 -3.06 -12.77
N THR A 160 6.43 -2.55 -13.99
CA THR A 160 6.20 -3.34 -15.22
C THR A 160 7.13 -4.53 -15.35
N LEU A 161 8.39 -4.42 -14.94
CA LEU A 161 9.30 -5.57 -14.92
C LEU A 161 8.85 -6.64 -13.90
N GLY A 162 8.28 -6.23 -12.77
CA GLY A 162 7.64 -7.14 -11.82
C GLY A 162 6.41 -7.84 -12.41
N TYR A 163 5.68 -7.16 -13.31
CA TYR A 163 4.53 -7.73 -14.01
C TYR A 163 4.96 -8.81 -14.99
N GLU A 164 6.05 -8.58 -15.74
CA GLU A 164 6.62 -9.58 -16.64
C GLU A 164 7.05 -10.84 -15.89
N ALA A 165 7.74 -10.68 -14.75
CA ALA A 165 8.10 -11.80 -13.91
C ALA A 165 6.86 -12.58 -13.42
N ALA A 166 5.83 -11.88 -12.94
CA ALA A 166 4.58 -12.53 -12.49
C ALA A 166 3.86 -13.27 -13.62
N SER A 167 3.79 -12.67 -14.81
CA SER A 167 3.19 -13.25 -16.00
C SER A 167 3.90 -14.54 -16.44
N GLN A 168 5.24 -14.53 -16.46
CA GLN A 168 6.05 -15.72 -16.76
C GLN A 168 5.83 -16.82 -15.72
N MET A 169 5.82 -16.49 -14.42
CA MET A 169 5.56 -17.46 -13.35
C MET A 169 4.17 -18.08 -13.48
N LYS A 170 3.17 -17.30 -13.90
CA LYS A 170 1.82 -17.80 -14.17
C LYS A 170 1.78 -18.70 -15.41
N ALA A 171 2.39 -18.28 -16.52
CA ALA A 171 2.42 -19.05 -17.77
C ALA A 171 3.08 -20.43 -17.59
N LEU A 172 4.07 -20.52 -16.69
CA LEU A 172 4.75 -21.77 -16.33
C LEU A 172 4.02 -22.58 -15.23
N GLY A 173 2.87 -22.12 -14.73
CA GLY A 173 2.13 -22.78 -13.65
C GLY A 173 2.81 -22.77 -12.28
N ILE A 174 3.84 -21.93 -12.09
CA ILE A 174 4.63 -21.85 -10.85
C ILE A 174 3.93 -20.98 -9.80
N GLY A 175 3.40 -19.84 -10.23
CA GLY A 175 2.70 -18.86 -9.40
C GLY A 175 3.59 -18.11 -8.39
N VAL A 176 2.98 -17.14 -7.71
CA VAL A 176 3.61 -16.17 -6.82
C VAL A 176 2.98 -16.25 -5.43
N SER A 177 3.82 -16.18 -4.39
CA SER A 177 3.38 -16.15 -2.99
C SER A 177 2.94 -14.74 -2.57
N THR A 178 3.86 -13.78 -2.65
CA THR A 178 3.62 -12.33 -2.53
C THR A 178 4.60 -11.60 -3.46
N SER A 179 4.11 -10.58 -4.16
CA SER A 179 4.92 -9.64 -4.94
C SER A 179 4.94 -8.28 -4.25
N VAL A 180 6.14 -7.73 -4.05
CA VAL A 180 6.39 -6.46 -3.35
C VAL A 180 7.19 -5.52 -4.26
N GLY A 181 6.53 -4.49 -4.79
CA GLY A 181 7.18 -3.39 -5.48
C GLY A 181 7.73 -2.40 -4.45
N ILE A 182 9.03 -2.42 -4.16
CA ILE A 182 9.63 -1.54 -3.14
C ILE A 182 9.84 -0.09 -3.60
N GLY A 183 9.70 0.16 -4.90
CA GLY A 183 9.70 1.49 -5.51
C GLY A 183 10.99 1.92 -6.20
N GLY A 184 10.84 2.85 -7.14
CA GLY A 184 11.90 3.38 -7.98
C GLY A 184 12.75 4.48 -7.33
N ASP A 185 12.20 5.18 -6.34
CA ASP A 185 12.82 6.37 -5.77
C ASP A 185 14.16 6.08 -5.06
N PRO A 186 15.09 7.07 -5.00
CA PRO A 186 16.37 6.92 -4.31
C PRO A 186 16.22 6.61 -2.81
N ILE A 187 15.19 7.16 -2.17
CA ILE A 187 14.90 6.96 -0.75
C ILE A 187 13.55 6.29 -0.63
N ASN A 188 13.57 4.96 -0.54
CA ASN A 188 12.37 4.16 -0.34
C ASN A 188 12.13 3.84 1.14
N GLY A 189 10.91 3.38 1.42
CA GLY A 189 10.46 2.93 2.73
C GLY A 189 11.16 1.65 3.17
N SER A 190 11.11 0.61 2.32
CA SER A 190 11.69 -0.71 2.56
C SER A 190 12.69 -1.08 1.45
N SER A 191 13.86 -1.55 1.85
CA SER A 191 14.90 -2.08 0.96
C SER A 191 14.68 -3.56 0.64
N PHE A 192 15.50 -4.13 -0.24
CA PHE A 192 15.51 -5.59 -0.47
C PHE A 192 15.71 -6.39 0.82
N LYS A 193 16.63 -5.95 1.70
CA LYS A 193 16.92 -6.61 2.97
C LYS A 193 15.74 -6.60 3.94
N ASP A 194 14.84 -5.62 3.83
CA ASP A 194 13.66 -5.58 4.69
C ASP A 194 12.61 -6.62 4.27
N ILE A 195 12.66 -7.09 3.01
CA ILE A 195 11.68 -8.00 2.41
C ILE A 195 12.18 -9.45 2.33
N LEU A 196 13.48 -9.65 2.10
CA LEU A 196 14.15 -10.97 2.09
C LEU A 196 14.30 -11.54 3.50
#